data_AF-A0AAV9Z106-F1
#
_entry.id   AF-A0AAV9Z106-F1
#
_cell.length_a   1.000
_cell.length_b   1.000
_cell.length_c   1.000
_cell.angle_alpha   90.00
_cell.angle_beta   90.00
_cell.angle_gamma   90.00
#
_symmetry.space_group_name_H-M   'P 1'
#
loop_
_entity.id
_entity.type
_entity.pdbx_description
1 polymer ?
#
loop_
_entity_poly.entity_id
_entity_poly.type
_entity_poly.pdbx_seq_one_letter_code
_entity_poly.pdbx_strand_id
1 'polypeptide(L)'
;MSANKQHKRTRTLQLAGGRLFTFGESDVPDPPAISFAHRGVESLASEWDDNSPNWAGRSSLVINGVPIAVKYWPLVYKYWKTTQWDGTKKNWFDWKSIMLAVASASSMEAFWGKYSTPGRDGVLQHMKYTPLLNQLSQERKAEDERIAAIAVQELSTEQLMYRKGGRQCVTKKPSKIAARYREVKSLVGNNDEDEDDG
;
A
#
# COMPACT_ATOMS: atom_id res chain seq x y z
N MET A 1 -42.90 -20.80 13.57
CA MET A 1 -42.22 -19.51 13.32
C MET A 1 -40.73 -19.73 13.44
N SER A 2 -40.04 -20.05 12.34
CA SER A 2 -38.58 -20.26 12.37
C SER A 2 -37.88 -18.91 12.22
N ALA A 3 -37.20 -18.48 13.28
CA ALA A 3 -36.35 -17.30 13.24
C ALA A 3 -35.17 -17.58 12.30
N ASN A 4 -35.19 -16.94 11.14
CA ASN A 4 -34.07 -16.96 10.21
C ASN A 4 -32.92 -16.16 10.85
N LYS A 5 -31.96 -16.86 11.49
CA LYS A 5 -30.71 -16.26 11.97
C LYS A 5 -29.89 -15.84 10.76
N GLN A 6 -30.17 -14.65 10.23
CA GLN A 6 -29.23 -13.94 9.35
C GLN A 6 -27.92 -13.81 10.12
N HIS A 7 -26.89 -14.55 9.70
CA HIS A 7 -25.53 -14.30 10.17
C HIS A 7 -25.17 -12.91 9.68
N LYS A 8 -25.12 -11.93 10.60
CA LYS A 8 -24.57 -10.61 10.29
C LYS A 8 -23.14 -10.84 9.80
N ARG A 9 -22.84 -10.39 8.58
CA ARG A 9 -21.49 -10.49 8.02
C ARG A 9 -20.57 -9.62 8.88
N THR A 10 -19.53 -10.24 9.43
CA THR A 10 -18.52 -9.56 10.25
C THR A 10 -17.15 -9.63 9.58
N ARG A 11 -16.27 -8.71 9.98
CA ARG A 11 -14.86 -8.67 9.60
C ARG A 11 -14.02 -8.37 10.83
N THR A 12 -12.80 -8.90 10.84
CA THR A 12 -11.83 -8.66 11.90
C THR A 12 -10.58 -8.03 11.32
N LEU A 13 -10.11 -6.95 11.94
CA LEU A 13 -8.80 -6.33 11.70
C LEU A 13 -7.87 -6.65 12.86
N GLN A 14 -6.60 -6.90 12.56
CA GLN A 14 -5.54 -6.90 13.55
C GLN A 14 -4.91 -5.52 13.58
N LEU A 15 -5.22 -4.76 14.63
CA LEU A 15 -4.70 -3.43 14.91
C LEU A 15 -3.35 -3.52 15.64
N ALA A 16 -2.75 -2.37 15.92
CA ALA A 16 -1.49 -2.25 16.66
C ALA A 16 -1.48 -3.05 17.98
N GLY A 17 -0.31 -3.58 18.32
CA GLY A 17 -0.12 -4.44 19.49
C GLY A 17 -0.85 -5.78 19.40
N GLY A 18 -1.25 -6.21 18.20
CA GLY A 18 -1.94 -7.48 17.97
C GLY A 18 -3.43 -7.47 18.34
N ARG A 19 -4.00 -6.31 18.66
CA ARG A 19 -5.40 -6.19 19.07
C ARG A 19 -6.35 -6.55 17.92
N LEU A 20 -7.17 -7.58 18.11
CA LEU A 20 -8.23 -7.93 17.16
C LEU A 20 -9.45 -7.02 17.37
N PHE A 21 -9.95 -6.44 16.29
CA PHE A 21 -11.13 -5.59 16.28
C PHE A 21 -12.14 -6.12 15.26
N THR A 22 -13.32 -6.50 15.73
CA THR A 22 -14.39 -7.09 14.90
C THR A 22 -15.57 -6.12 14.78
N PHE A 23 -16.07 -5.93 13.56
CA PHE A 23 -17.21 -5.07 13.25
C PHE A 23 -18.11 -5.70 12.19
N GLY A 24 -19.38 -5.28 12.18
CA GLY A 24 -20.37 -5.69 11.19
C GLY A 24 -20.46 -4.74 10.00
N GLU A 25 -21.09 -5.20 8.93
CA GLU A 25 -21.37 -4.40 7.73
C GLU A 25 -22.16 -3.12 8.04
N SER A 26 -23.13 -3.19 8.96
CA SER A 26 -23.95 -2.05 9.40
C SER A 26 -23.16 -0.96 10.14
N ASP A 27 -21.99 -1.31 10.66
CA ASP A 27 -21.17 -0.42 11.48
C ASP A 27 -20.24 0.44 10.62
N VAL A 28 -20.12 0.11 9.32
CA VAL A 28 -19.20 0.78 8.39
C VAL A 28 -19.88 2.03 7.81
N PRO A 29 -19.44 3.24 8.20
CA PRO A 29 -19.94 4.47 7.59
C PRO A 29 -19.43 4.59 6.16
N ASP A 30 -19.99 5.49 5.36
CA ASP A 30 -19.42 5.79 4.04
C ASP A 30 -17.99 6.36 4.19
N PRO A 31 -17.09 6.12 3.21
CA PRO A 31 -15.73 6.64 3.24
C PRO A 31 -15.68 8.16 3.51
N PRO A 32 -14.89 8.63 4.48
CA PRO A 32 -14.70 10.05 4.72
C PRO A 32 -14.18 10.76 3.48
N ALA A 33 -14.76 11.93 3.16
CA ALA A 33 -14.33 12.77 2.05
C ALA A 33 -13.05 13.56 2.40
N ILE A 34 -11.92 12.85 2.52
CA ILE A 34 -10.63 13.42 2.92
C ILE A 34 -9.65 13.54 1.76
N SER A 35 -8.79 14.55 1.85
CA SER A 35 -7.65 14.75 0.96
C SER A 35 -6.42 15.19 1.75
N PHE A 36 -5.28 14.58 1.46
CA PHE A 36 -3.99 14.97 2.02
C PHE A 36 -3.18 15.91 1.12
N ALA A 37 -3.75 16.30 -0.03
CA ALA A 37 -3.09 17.21 -0.97
C ALA A 37 -2.73 18.57 -0.35
N HIS A 38 -3.57 19.06 0.57
CA HIS A 38 -3.35 20.30 1.31
C HIS A 38 -2.93 20.08 2.76
N ARG A 39 -3.30 18.94 3.37
CA ARG A 39 -2.95 18.61 4.75
C ARG A 39 -1.49 18.18 4.93
N GLY A 40 -0.82 17.80 3.85
CA GLY A 40 0.59 17.40 3.85
C GLY A 40 0.82 15.91 4.15
N VAL A 41 2.07 15.49 3.97
CA VAL A 41 2.50 14.10 4.13
C VAL A 41 2.53 13.70 5.60
N GLU A 42 2.84 14.63 6.49
CA GLU A 42 2.88 14.45 7.94
C GLU A 42 1.48 14.13 8.47
N SER A 43 0.46 14.85 8.01
CA SER A 43 -0.93 14.54 8.33
C SER A 43 -1.31 13.12 7.87
N LEU A 44 -0.89 12.73 6.67
CA LEU A 44 -1.12 11.38 6.15
C LEU A 44 -0.40 10.33 7.01
N ALA A 45 0.89 10.54 7.31
CA ALA A 45 1.67 9.64 8.17
C ALA A 45 1.01 9.46 9.54
N SER A 46 0.43 10.53 10.08
CA SER A 46 -0.26 10.50 11.37
C SER A 46 -1.55 9.69 11.41
N GLU A 47 -2.14 9.40 10.24
CA GLU A 47 -3.38 8.62 10.09
C GLU A 47 -3.15 7.28 9.34
N TRP A 48 -1.96 7.01 8.81
CA TRP A 48 -1.71 5.91 7.88
C TRP A 48 -1.65 4.54 8.53
N ASP A 49 -0.81 4.39 9.54
CA ASP A 49 -0.47 3.11 10.14
C ASP A 49 -0.41 3.24 11.67
N ASP A 50 -1.25 2.47 12.36
CA ASP A 50 -1.36 2.46 13.81
C ASP A 50 -0.18 1.81 14.55
N ASN A 51 0.71 1.11 13.84
CA ASN A 51 1.97 0.58 14.37
C ASN A 51 3.16 1.53 14.09
N SER A 52 2.93 2.64 13.37
CA SER A 52 3.98 3.61 13.07
C SER A 52 4.27 4.50 14.27
N PRO A 53 5.52 4.92 14.50
CA PRO A 53 5.84 5.96 15.48
C PRO A 53 5.18 7.31 15.16
N ASN A 54 4.74 7.52 13.91
CA ASN A 54 4.05 8.75 13.50
C ASN A 54 2.55 8.74 13.82
N TRP A 55 1.98 7.59 14.24
CA TRP A 55 0.54 7.46 14.50
C TRP A 55 0.06 8.42 15.59
N ALA A 56 -0.93 9.25 15.27
CA ALA A 56 -1.46 10.25 16.21
C ALA A 56 -2.60 9.72 17.09
N GLY A 57 -2.88 8.41 17.09
CA GLY A 57 -4.00 7.84 17.86
C GLY A 57 -5.39 8.20 17.32
N ARG A 58 -5.47 8.83 16.15
CA ARG A 58 -6.70 9.34 15.54
C ARG A 58 -6.77 9.01 14.06
N SER A 59 -7.98 8.91 13.53
CA SER A 59 -8.24 8.71 12.11
C SER A 59 -9.53 9.39 11.71
N SER A 60 -9.58 9.83 10.46
CA SER A 60 -10.78 10.31 9.81
C SER A 60 -11.89 9.24 9.73
N LEU A 61 -11.53 7.94 9.81
CA LEU A 61 -12.48 6.84 9.90
C LEU A 61 -12.53 6.30 11.33
N VAL A 62 -13.73 6.30 11.92
CA VAL A 62 -14.00 5.71 13.24
C VAL A 62 -15.16 4.72 13.10
N ILE A 63 -14.98 3.50 13.58
CA ILE A 63 -16.02 2.45 13.61
C ILE A 63 -16.25 2.05 15.06
N ASN A 64 -17.48 2.17 15.55
CA ASN A 64 -17.83 1.86 16.96
C ASN A 64 -16.88 2.52 17.99
N GLY A 65 -16.49 3.77 17.74
CA GLY A 65 -15.56 4.51 18.61
C GLY A 65 -14.08 4.16 18.44
N VAL A 66 -13.72 3.22 17.55
CA VAL A 66 -12.33 2.82 17.28
C VAL A 66 -11.79 3.53 16.04
N PRO A 67 -10.71 4.33 16.14
CA PRO A 67 -10.05 4.91 14.97
C PRO A 67 -9.41 3.84 14.09
N ILE A 68 -9.68 3.88 12.79
CA ILE A 68 -9.18 2.91 11.81
C ILE A 68 -8.16 3.58 10.89
N ALA A 69 -6.89 3.18 11.02
CA ALA A 69 -5.81 3.71 10.21
C ALA A 69 -6.06 3.52 8.70
N VAL A 70 -5.61 4.47 7.88
CA VAL A 70 -5.88 4.54 6.44
C VAL A 70 -5.38 3.30 5.70
N LYS A 71 -4.31 2.64 6.16
CA LYS A 71 -3.82 1.38 5.58
C LYS A 71 -4.88 0.26 5.54
N TYR A 72 -5.84 0.27 6.47
CA TYR A 72 -6.86 -0.77 6.59
C TYR A 72 -8.12 -0.52 5.73
N TRP A 73 -8.27 0.67 5.13
CA TRP A 73 -9.46 1.03 4.37
C TRP A 73 -9.85 0.04 3.25
N PRO A 74 -8.92 -0.60 2.51
CA PRO A 74 -9.30 -1.65 1.56
C PRO A 74 -9.99 -2.84 2.22
N LEU A 75 -9.60 -3.22 3.44
CA LEU A 75 -10.20 -4.34 4.16
C LEU A 75 -11.61 -4.00 4.68
N VAL A 76 -11.84 -2.72 4.99
CA VAL A 76 -13.13 -2.19 5.42
C VAL A 76 -14.11 -2.08 4.24
N TYR A 77 -13.70 -1.43 3.15
CA TYR A 77 -14.65 -0.99 2.12
C TYR A 77 -14.79 -1.91 0.91
N LYS A 78 -13.71 -2.56 0.48
CA LYS A 78 -13.63 -3.26 -0.82
C LYS A 78 -14.75 -4.27 -1.07
N TYR A 79 -15.34 -4.83 -0.01
CA TYR A 79 -16.32 -5.93 -0.12
C TYR A 79 -17.75 -5.55 0.25
N TRP A 80 -17.96 -4.52 1.08
CA TRP A 80 -19.30 -4.11 1.54
C TRP A 80 -19.76 -2.79 0.93
N LYS A 81 -18.83 -1.95 0.47
CA LYS A 81 -19.09 -0.63 -0.08
C LYS A 81 -18.30 -0.45 -1.37
N THR A 82 -18.50 -1.35 -2.34
CA THR A 82 -17.70 -1.44 -3.57
C THR A 82 -17.73 -0.14 -4.38
N THR A 83 -18.91 0.44 -4.57
CA THR A 83 -19.08 1.70 -5.31
C THR A 83 -18.35 2.85 -4.63
N GLN A 84 -18.47 2.98 -3.30
CA GLN A 84 -17.79 4.03 -2.54
C GLN A 84 -16.27 3.79 -2.52
N TRP A 85 -15.85 2.52 -2.39
CA TRP A 85 -14.46 2.13 -2.48
C TRP A 85 -13.85 2.55 -3.81
N ASP A 86 -14.53 2.35 -4.93
CA ASP A 86 -14.01 2.75 -6.24
C ASP A 86 -13.75 4.26 -6.34
N GLY A 87 -14.56 5.09 -5.68
CA GLY A 87 -14.32 6.53 -5.57
C GLY A 87 -13.09 6.91 -4.74
N THR A 88 -12.83 6.19 -3.65
CA THR A 88 -11.70 6.47 -2.74
C THR A 88 -10.40 5.75 -3.12
N LYS A 89 -10.50 4.66 -3.87
CA LYS A 89 -9.41 3.73 -4.19
C LYS A 89 -8.21 4.43 -4.83
N LYS A 90 -8.44 5.36 -5.75
CA LYS A 90 -7.34 6.11 -6.39
C LYS A 90 -6.55 6.90 -5.35
N ASN A 91 -7.23 7.68 -4.52
CA ASN A 91 -6.60 8.46 -3.47
C ASN A 91 -5.84 7.55 -2.51
N TRP A 92 -6.43 6.42 -2.12
CA TRP A 92 -5.74 5.44 -1.29
C TRP A 92 -4.45 4.90 -1.92
N PHE A 93 -4.42 4.60 -3.21
CA PHE A 93 -3.20 4.19 -3.90
C PHE A 93 -2.16 5.30 -3.98
N ASP A 94 -2.58 6.55 -4.18
CA ASP A 94 -1.69 7.71 -4.13
C ASP A 94 -1.07 7.84 -2.73
N TRP A 95 -1.88 7.78 -1.68
CA TRP A 95 -1.42 7.80 -0.27
C TRP A 95 -0.46 6.66 0.04
N LYS A 96 -0.80 5.43 -0.38
CA LYS A 96 0.08 4.27 -0.23
C LYS A 96 1.44 4.51 -0.88
N SER A 97 1.46 5.12 -2.06
CA SER A 97 2.71 5.39 -2.79
C SER A 97 3.63 6.31 -2.00
N ILE A 98 3.07 7.38 -1.41
CA ILE A 98 3.82 8.30 -0.55
C ILE A 98 4.30 7.59 0.72
N MET A 99 3.42 6.83 1.38
CA MET A 99 3.75 6.17 2.65
C MET A 99 4.77 5.04 2.50
N LEU A 100 4.81 4.36 1.35
CA LEU A 100 5.92 3.45 1.04
C LEU A 100 7.25 4.19 0.93
N ALA A 101 7.28 5.36 0.28
CA ALA A 101 8.49 6.16 0.18
C ALA A 101 8.94 6.72 1.54
N VAL A 102 8.00 7.11 2.41
CA VAL A 102 8.29 7.49 3.80
C VAL A 102 8.85 6.31 4.59
N ALA A 103 8.25 5.11 4.46
CA ALA A 103 8.73 3.91 5.15
C ALA A 103 10.10 3.43 4.66
N SER A 104 10.47 3.73 3.42
CA SER A 104 11.81 3.46 2.86
C SER A 104 12.86 4.48 3.28
N ALA A 105 12.47 5.63 3.83
CA ALA A 105 13.39 6.62 4.37
C ALA A 105 13.65 6.36 5.86
N SER A 106 14.86 6.68 6.33
CA SER A 106 15.22 6.52 7.75
C SER A 106 14.45 7.46 8.69
N SER A 107 13.95 8.58 8.17
CA SER A 107 13.17 9.58 8.91
C SER A 107 12.35 10.44 7.94
N MET A 108 11.41 11.22 8.49
CA MET A 108 10.67 12.23 7.71
C MET A 108 11.61 13.30 7.13
N GLU A 109 12.66 13.66 7.87
CA GLU A 109 13.70 14.59 7.40
C GLU A 109 14.47 14.00 6.23
N ALA A 110 14.88 12.73 6.29
CA ALA A 110 15.56 12.05 5.18
C ALA A 110 14.65 11.94 3.94
N PHE A 111 13.36 11.67 4.16
CA PHE A 111 12.35 11.69 3.09
C PHE A 111 12.30 13.07 2.42
N TRP A 112 12.18 14.14 3.20
CA TRP A 112 12.12 15.49 2.65
C TRP A 112 13.44 15.98 2.09
N GLY A 113 14.59 15.53 2.60
CA GLY A 113 15.90 15.81 2.00
C GLY A 113 15.98 15.34 0.54
N LYS A 114 15.32 14.23 0.21
CA LYS A 114 15.20 13.74 -1.17
C LYS A 114 14.13 14.48 -1.97
N TYR A 115 12.98 14.77 -1.36
CA TYR A 115 11.81 15.32 -2.04
C TYR A 115 11.55 16.80 -1.74
N SER A 116 12.62 17.58 -1.62
CA SER A 116 12.57 19.04 -1.52
C SER A 116 13.40 19.69 -2.61
N THR A 117 13.03 20.92 -2.97
CA THR A 117 13.77 21.76 -3.92
C THR A 117 14.21 23.04 -3.22
N PRO A 118 15.39 23.61 -3.54
CA PRO A 118 15.79 24.91 -3.02
C PRO A 118 14.75 25.99 -3.35
N GLY A 119 14.28 26.69 -2.32
CA GLY A 119 13.45 27.88 -2.43
C GLY A 119 14.26 29.09 -2.92
N ARG A 120 13.56 30.20 -3.18
CA ARG A 120 14.19 31.46 -3.63
C ARG A 120 15.14 32.08 -2.61
N ASP A 121 14.92 31.77 -1.34
CA ASP A 121 15.68 32.18 -0.16
C ASP A 121 16.75 31.16 0.25
N GLY A 122 16.94 30.09 -0.54
CA GLY A 122 17.83 28.98 -0.19
C GLY A 122 17.25 27.99 0.83
N VAL A 123 16.04 28.24 1.34
CA VAL A 123 15.33 27.31 2.24
C VAL A 123 14.74 26.18 1.43
N LEU A 124 14.97 24.93 1.84
CA LEU A 124 14.37 23.77 1.16
C LEU A 124 12.86 23.83 1.26
N GLN A 125 12.19 23.75 0.11
CA GLN A 125 10.74 23.66 -0.01
C GLN A 125 10.36 22.24 -0.39
N HIS A 126 9.53 21.62 0.46
CA HIS A 126 8.96 20.30 0.21
C HIS A 126 8.21 20.29 -1.12
N MET A 127 8.38 19.23 -1.91
CA MET A 127 7.59 19.03 -3.12
C MET A 127 6.10 19.04 -2.78
N LYS A 128 5.32 19.78 -3.57
CA LYS A 128 3.86 19.71 -3.49
C LYS A 128 3.37 18.30 -3.82
N TYR A 129 2.17 17.99 -3.36
CA TYR A 129 1.58 16.66 -3.44
C TYR A 129 1.59 16.04 -4.85
N THR A 130 1.12 16.75 -5.88
CA THR A 130 1.09 16.23 -7.26
C THR A 130 2.50 16.02 -7.86
N PRO A 131 3.42 17.00 -7.80
CA PRO A 131 4.82 16.78 -8.18
C PRO A 131 5.46 15.58 -7.48
N LEU A 132 5.25 15.43 -6.16
CA LEU A 132 5.74 14.30 -5.38
C LEU A 132 5.22 12.97 -5.94
N LEU A 133 3.91 12.84 -6.19
CA LEU A 133 3.34 11.63 -6.77
C LEU A 133 3.88 11.31 -8.16
N ASN A 134 4.08 12.33 -9.00
CA ASN A 134 4.66 12.16 -10.32
C ASN A 134 6.10 11.65 -10.22
N GLN A 135 6.91 12.23 -9.34
CA GLN A 135 8.28 11.80 -9.07
C GLN A 135 8.32 10.34 -8.59
N LEU A 136 7.50 9.99 -7.58
CA LEU A 136 7.40 8.62 -7.07
C LEU A 136 6.92 7.62 -8.13
N SER A 137 6.05 8.05 -9.05
CA SER A 137 5.63 7.23 -10.17
C SER A 137 6.76 6.98 -11.16
N GLN A 138 7.57 7.99 -11.46
CA GLN A 138 8.71 7.86 -12.35
C GLN A 138 9.79 6.96 -11.76
N GLU A 139 10.14 7.15 -10.48
CA GLU A 139 11.11 6.32 -9.78
C GLU A 139 10.70 4.85 -9.77
N ARG A 140 9.43 4.55 -9.46
CA ARG A 140 8.93 3.16 -9.52
C ARG A 140 8.98 2.56 -10.92
N LYS A 141 8.67 3.36 -11.94
CA LYS A 141 8.75 2.90 -13.33
C LYS A 141 10.19 2.56 -13.71
N ALA A 142 11.14 3.43 -13.39
CA ALA A 142 12.56 3.22 -13.65
C ALA A 142 13.09 1.98 -12.91
N GLU A 143 12.70 1.80 -11.66
CA GLU A 143 13.11 0.64 -10.87
C GLU A 143 12.50 -0.68 -11.38
N ASP A 144 11.22 -0.67 -11.74
CA ASP A 144 10.59 -1.84 -12.37
C ASP A 144 11.21 -2.16 -13.73
N GLU A 145 11.65 -1.16 -14.50
CA GLU A 145 12.42 -1.35 -15.74
C GLU A 145 13.79 -1.97 -15.48
N ARG A 146 14.53 -1.49 -14.47
CA ARG A 146 15.81 -2.04 -14.06
C ARG A 146 15.69 -3.51 -13.63
N ILE A 147 14.74 -3.81 -12.75
CA ILE A 147 14.51 -5.17 -12.27
C ILE A 147 14.02 -6.07 -13.41
N ALA A 148 13.15 -5.58 -14.29
CA ALA A 148 12.70 -6.36 -15.43
C ALA A 148 13.85 -6.74 -16.37
N ALA A 149 14.82 -5.84 -16.59
CA ALA A 149 16.01 -6.14 -17.40
C ALA A 149 16.85 -7.27 -16.79
N ILE A 150 17.07 -7.25 -15.47
CA ILE A 150 17.75 -8.34 -14.73
C ILE A 150 16.95 -9.64 -14.83
N ALA A 151 15.65 -9.56 -14.55
CA ALA A 151 14.76 -10.73 -14.53
C ALA A 151 14.69 -11.46 -15.86
N VAL A 152 14.74 -10.75 -17.00
CA VAL A 152 14.75 -11.37 -18.33
C VAL A 152 16.04 -12.15 -18.59
N GLN A 153 17.15 -11.80 -17.92
CA GLN A 153 18.41 -12.55 -18.02
C GLN A 153 18.43 -13.76 -17.08
N GLU A 154 17.80 -13.66 -15.92
CA GLU A 154 17.89 -14.69 -14.88
C GLU A 154 16.74 -15.69 -14.84
N LEU A 155 15.55 -15.31 -15.32
CA LEU A 155 14.37 -16.18 -15.30
C LEU A 155 14.16 -16.86 -16.64
N SER A 156 13.65 -18.09 -16.58
CA SER A 156 13.19 -18.81 -17.77
C SER A 156 11.91 -18.19 -18.33
N THR A 157 11.62 -18.47 -19.61
CA THR A 157 10.40 -17.99 -20.26
C THR A 157 9.15 -18.51 -19.54
N GLU A 158 9.18 -19.75 -19.07
CA GLU A 158 8.09 -20.41 -18.33
C GLU A 158 7.78 -19.67 -17.04
N GLN A 159 8.79 -19.18 -16.33
CA GLN A 159 8.60 -18.40 -15.10
C GLN A 159 7.91 -17.05 -15.37
N LEU A 160 8.01 -16.53 -16.59
CA LEU A 160 7.38 -15.27 -17.04
C LEU A 160 6.04 -15.48 -17.76
N MET A 161 5.56 -16.72 -17.87
CA MET A 161 4.29 -17.02 -18.55
C MET A 161 3.07 -16.83 -17.64
N TYR A 162 1.95 -16.46 -18.24
CA TYR A 162 0.63 -16.41 -17.60
C TYR A 162 -0.45 -16.89 -18.57
N ARG A 163 -1.59 -17.34 -18.01
CA ARG A 163 -2.73 -17.81 -18.80
C ARG A 163 -3.70 -16.66 -19.07
N LYS A 164 -4.07 -16.47 -20.34
CA LYS A 164 -5.09 -15.51 -20.77
C LYS A 164 -5.97 -16.12 -21.84
N GLY A 165 -7.27 -16.26 -21.54
CA GLY A 165 -8.25 -16.81 -22.50
C GLY A 165 -7.87 -18.21 -23.01
N GLY A 166 -7.40 -19.08 -22.11
CA GLY A 166 -7.00 -20.45 -22.46
C GLY A 166 -5.61 -20.59 -23.08
N ARG A 167 -4.97 -19.50 -23.54
CA ARG A 167 -3.62 -19.49 -24.12
C ARG A 167 -2.56 -19.13 -23.10
N GLN A 168 -1.35 -19.63 -23.29
CA GLN A 168 -0.17 -19.17 -22.56
C GLN A 168 0.43 -17.95 -23.24
N CYS A 169 0.84 -16.95 -22.46
CA CYS A 169 1.44 -15.71 -22.93
C CYS A 169 2.62 -15.35 -22.03
N VAL A 170 3.69 -14.81 -22.60
CA VAL A 170 4.81 -14.26 -21.82
C VAL A 170 4.50 -12.82 -21.42
N THR A 171 4.73 -12.46 -20.16
CA THR A 171 4.54 -11.07 -19.71
C THR A 171 5.64 -10.17 -20.27
N LYS A 172 5.25 -9.06 -20.90
CA LYS A 172 6.17 -8.05 -21.45
C LYS A 172 6.18 -6.74 -20.66
N LYS A 173 5.31 -6.62 -19.65
CA LYS A 173 5.19 -5.38 -18.87
C LYS A 173 6.27 -5.36 -17.77
N PRO A 174 7.17 -4.35 -17.73
CA PRO A 174 8.24 -4.30 -16.75
C PRO A 174 7.77 -4.48 -15.30
N SER A 175 6.71 -3.78 -14.89
CA SER A 175 6.15 -3.91 -13.54
C SER A 175 5.64 -5.32 -13.20
N LYS A 176 5.15 -6.08 -14.18
CA LYS A 176 4.72 -7.47 -14.00
C LYS A 176 5.90 -8.44 -13.96
N ILE A 177 6.92 -8.20 -14.80
CA ILE A 177 8.18 -8.96 -14.77
C ILE A 177 8.86 -8.74 -13.41
N ALA A 178 9.01 -7.49 -12.97
CA ALA A 178 9.64 -7.14 -11.71
C ALA A 178 8.90 -7.73 -10.50
N ALA A 179 7.56 -7.70 -10.49
CA ALA A 179 6.77 -8.37 -9.46
C ALA A 179 7.01 -9.88 -9.42
N ARG A 180 7.06 -10.53 -10.59
CA ARG A 180 7.33 -11.97 -10.70
C ARG A 180 8.74 -12.33 -10.24
N TYR A 181 9.72 -11.51 -10.59
CA TYR A 181 11.10 -11.69 -10.17
C TYR A 181 11.27 -11.61 -8.65
N ARG A 182 10.67 -10.60 -8.02
CA ARG A 182 10.65 -10.47 -6.55
C ARG A 182 10.01 -11.69 -5.89
N GLU A 183 8.88 -12.17 -6.43
CA GLU A 183 8.21 -13.38 -5.93
C GLU A 183 9.10 -14.63 -6.02
N VAL A 184 9.71 -14.88 -7.18
CA VAL A 184 10.59 -16.04 -7.38
C VAL A 184 11.80 -15.97 -6.45
N LYS A 185 12.47 -14.81 -6.33
CA LYS A 185 13.63 -14.65 -5.47
C LYS A 185 13.28 -14.77 -3.98
N SER A 186 12.12 -14.29 -3.54
CA SER A 186 11.63 -14.49 -2.16
C SER A 186 11.29 -15.94 -1.85
N LEU A 187 10.97 -16.76 -2.85
CA LEU A 187 10.77 -18.21 -2.68
C LEU A 187 12.09 -18.98 -2.65
N VAL A 188 13.13 -18.50 -3.34
CA VAL A 188 14.46 -19.11 -3.32
C VAL A 188 15.21 -18.76 -2.03
N GLY A 189 15.17 -17.49 -1.57
CA GLY A 189 15.90 -17.03 -0.39
C GLY A 189 15.36 -17.52 0.98
N ASN A 190 14.31 -18.35 1.01
CA ASN A 190 13.81 -19.02 2.21
C ASN A 190 14.08 -20.54 2.20
N ASN A 191 14.77 -21.05 1.17
CA ASN A 191 15.03 -22.49 0.99
C ASN A 191 16.52 -22.86 1.14
N ASP A 192 17.37 -21.93 1.59
CA ASP A 192 18.83 -22.15 1.69
C ASP A 192 19.35 -22.21 3.16
N GLU A 193 18.49 -22.57 4.12
CA GLU A 193 18.92 -22.96 5.47
C GLU A 193 18.25 -24.30 5.83
N ASP A 194 18.72 -25.40 5.23
CA ASP A 194 18.66 -26.76 5.78
C ASP A 194 19.32 -27.72 4.76
N GLU A 195 20.63 -27.91 4.92
CA GLU A 195 21.52 -28.98 4.41
C GLU A 195 22.93 -28.34 4.34
N ASP A 196 23.98 -28.77 5.01
CA ASP A 196 24.37 -30.06 5.55
C ASP A 196 25.65 -29.78 6.38
N ASP A 197 25.82 -30.40 7.53
CA ASP A 197 27.14 -30.65 8.11
C ASP A 197 27.03 -31.75 9.19
N GLY A 198 27.20 -33.00 8.74
CA GLY A 198 27.95 -34.02 9.48
C GLY A 198 27.16 -35.05 10.30
#